data_AF-A0A0K6I9D7-F1
#
_entry.id   AF-A0A0K6I9D7-F1
#
_cell.length_a   1.000
_cell.length_b   1.000
_cell.length_c   1.000
_cell.angle_alpha   90.00
_cell.angle_beta   90.00
_cell.angle_gamma   90.00
#
_symmetry.space_group_name_H-M   'P 1'
#
loop_
_entity.id
_entity.type
_entity.pdbx_description
1 polymer ?
#
loop_
_entity_poly.entity_id
_entity_poly.type
_entity_poly.pdbx_seq_one_letter_code
_entity_poly.pdbx_strand_id
1 'polypeptide(L)'
;MRERTVHLALRATPAEAALIRHAAEAAMLSTSSYLRTLALGGDGCVIRLQSLQAELRRQGGLLKHLVARGALDRHATEQALALWREVVQQIAEAAHARQNHCA
;
A
#
# COMPACT_ATOMS: atom_id res chain seq x y z
N MET A 1 27.91 3.86 -0.32
CA MET A 1 27.82 3.12 -1.60
C MET A 1 26.82 3.85 -2.49
N ARG A 2 27.18 4.38 -3.66
CA ARG A 2 26.19 5.00 -4.57
C ARG A 2 25.38 3.87 -5.22
N GLU A 3 24.05 3.92 -5.11
CA GLU A 3 23.19 2.98 -5.84
C GLU A 3 23.44 3.14 -7.34
N ARG A 4 23.80 2.03 -8.00
CA ARG A 4 23.95 1.99 -9.46
C ARG A 4 22.59 1.71 -10.06
N THR A 5 21.95 2.75 -10.57
CA THR A 5 20.67 2.64 -11.27
C THR A 5 20.91 2.34 -12.74
N VAL A 6 20.28 1.29 -13.27
CA VAL A 6 20.25 0.96 -14.70
C VAL A 6 18.80 1.03 -15.17
N HIS A 7 18.57 1.67 -16.33
CA HIS A 7 17.27 1.70 -16.98
C HIS A 7 17.09 0.44 -17.83
N LEU A 8 16.00 -0.29 -17.58
CA LEU A 8 15.60 -1.46 -18.37
C LEU A 8 14.33 -1.12 -19.14
N ALA A 9 14.33 -1.39 -20.44
CA ALA A 9 13.15 -1.26 -21.30
C ALA A 9 12.59 -2.64 -21.63
N LEU A 10 11.27 -2.78 -21.57
CA LEU A 10 10.55 -4.04 -21.75
C LEU A 10 9.51 -3.84 -22.84
N ARG A 11 9.35 -4.83 -23.72
CA ARG A 11 8.24 -4.85 -24.68
C ARG A 11 7.12 -5.68 -24.08
N ALA A 12 5.92 -5.13 -24.11
CA ALA A 12 4.70 -5.79 -23.67
C ALA A 12 3.57 -5.37 -24.60
N THR A 13 2.64 -6.28 -24.86
CA THR A 13 1.35 -5.95 -25.47
C THR A 13 0.56 -5.00 -24.56
N PRO A 14 -0.45 -4.28 -25.09
CA PRO A 14 -1.30 -3.42 -24.27
C PRO A 14 -1.99 -4.17 -23.12
N ALA A 15 -2.42 -5.42 -23.37
CA ALA A 15 -3.07 -6.27 -22.38
C ALA A 15 -2.11 -6.68 -21.25
N GLU A 16 -0.90 -7.14 -21.58
CA GLU A 16 0.14 -7.46 -20.59
C GLU A 16 0.51 -6.23 -19.77
N ALA A 17 0.70 -5.06 -20.42
CA ALA A 17 1.02 -3.83 -19.72
C ALA A 17 -0.08 -3.42 -18.72
N ALA A 18 -1.36 -3.63 -19.07
CA ALA A 18 -2.48 -3.38 -18.16
C ALA A 18 -2.48 -4.35 -16.97
N LEU A 19 -2.27 -5.64 -17.22
CA LEU A 19 -2.17 -6.65 -16.16
C LEU A 19 -1.03 -6.36 -15.19
N ILE A 20 0.15 -6.00 -15.70
CA ILE A 20 1.31 -5.66 -14.86
C ILE A 20 0.99 -4.43 -14.00
N ARG A 21 0.34 -3.39 -14.55
CA ARG A 21 -0.05 -2.20 -13.78
C ARG A 21 -1.04 -2.54 -12.67
N HIS A 22 -2.09 -3.31 -12.97
CA HIS A 22 -3.06 -3.74 -11.97
C HIS A 22 -2.42 -4.59 -10.87
N ALA A 23 -1.51 -5.50 -11.22
CA ALA A 23 -0.80 -6.31 -10.24
C ALA A 23 0.12 -5.45 -9.34
N ALA A 24 0.80 -4.45 -9.91
CA ALA A 24 1.61 -3.50 -9.15
C ALA A 24 0.76 -2.64 -8.20
N GLU A 25 -0.39 -2.14 -8.67
CA GLU A 25 -1.35 -1.39 -7.85
C GLU A 25 -1.89 -2.24 -6.69
N ALA A 26 -2.28 -3.48 -6.96
CA ALA A 26 -2.72 -4.44 -5.93
C ALA A 26 -1.60 -4.76 -4.91
N ALA A 27 -0.34 -4.68 -5.33
CA ALA A 27 0.82 -4.78 -4.45
C ALA A 27 1.16 -3.47 -3.72
N MET A 28 0.47 -2.36 -4.00
CA MET A 28 0.80 -1.02 -3.53
C MET A 28 2.25 -0.61 -3.85
N LEU A 29 2.69 -0.94 -5.08
CA LEU A 29 4.01 -0.64 -5.60
C LEU A 29 3.92 0.12 -6.92
N SER A 30 4.96 0.88 -7.24
CA SER A 30 5.14 1.32 -8.62
C SER A 30 5.42 0.12 -9.53
N THR A 31 5.07 0.21 -10.81
CA THR A 31 5.31 -0.85 -11.79
C THR A 31 6.78 -1.29 -11.80
N SER A 32 7.72 -0.35 -11.77
CA SER A 32 9.16 -0.65 -11.75
C SER A 32 9.58 -1.36 -10.46
N SER A 33 9.03 -0.97 -9.30
CA SER A 33 9.34 -1.64 -8.03
C SER A 33 8.76 -3.05 -8.01
N TYR A 34 7.52 -3.22 -8.46
CA TYR A 34 6.88 -4.53 -8.56
C TYR A 34 7.68 -5.51 -9.44
N LEU A 35 8.05 -5.07 -10.65
CA LEU A 35 8.86 -5.89 -11.57
C LEU A 35 10.25 -6.22 -11.00
N ARG A 36 10.88 -5.25 -10.32
CA ARG A 36 12.17 -5.49 -9.64
C ARG A 36 12.04 -6.53 -8.54
N THR A 37 11.00 -6.42 -7.71
CA THR A 37 10.74 -7.38 -6.64
C THR A 37 10.54 -8.78 -7.19
N LEU A 38 9.72 -8.95 -8.24
CA LEU A 38 9.54 -10.25 -8.88
C LEU A 38 10.83 -10.79 -9.49
N ALA A 39 11.56 -9.97 -10.26
CA ALA A 39 12.78 -10.40 -10.94
C ALA A 39 13.90 -10.82 -9.98
N LEU A 40 13.92 -10.27 -8.77
CA LEU A 40 14.89 -10.62 -7.72
C LEU A 40 14.41 -11.74 -6.79
N GLY A 41 13.23 -12.33 -7.03
CA GLY A 41 12.62 -13.30 -6.12
C GLY A 41 12.27 -12.71 -4.76
N GLY A 42 12.09 -11.40 -4.68
CA GLY A 42 11.77 -10.69 -3.45
C GLY A 42 10.32 -10.94 -3.02
N ASP A 43 10.08 -10.87 -1.71
CA ASP A 43 8.73 -11.01 -1.17
C ASP A 43 7.93 -9.71 -1.34
N GLY A 44 7.05 -9.70 -2.35
CA GLY A 44 6.12 -8.60 -2.58
C GLY A 44 5.15 -8.36 -1.42
N CYS A 45 4.91 -9.35 -0.56
CA CYS A 45 4.05 -9.22 0.61
C CYS A 45 4.66 -8.28 1.65
N VAL A 46 5.96 -8.43 1.95
CA VAL A 46 6.66 -7.59 2.92
C VAL A 46 6.64 -6.12 2.49
N ILE A 47 6.95 -5.85 1.22
CA ILE A 47 6.99 -4.46 0.72
C ILE A 47 5.58 -3.87 0.70
N ARG A 48 4.56 -4.66 0.30
CA ARG A 48 3.16 -4.25 0.36
C ARG A 48 2.73 -3.88 1.79
N LEU A 49 3.07 -4.70 2.78
CA LEU A 49 2.73 -4.43 4.18
C LEU A 49 3.42 -3.17 4.71
N GLN A 50 4.67 -2.92 4.31
CA GLN A 50 5.38 -1.69 4.65
C GLN A 50 4.73 -0.46 4.00
N SER A 51 4.37 -0.53 2.71
CA SER A 51 3.64 0.53 2.01
C SER A 51 2.30 0.83 2.68
N LEU A 52 1.55 -0.22 3.02
CA LEU A 52 0.28 -0.11 3.75
C LEU A 52 0.47 0.58 5.11
N GLN A 53 1.45 0.14 5.89
CA GLN A 53 1.76 0.73 7.19
C GLN A 53 2.10 2.21 7.07
N ALA A 54 2.85 2.60 6.04
CA ALA A 54 3.18 4.00 5.78
C ALA A 54 1.94 4.84 5.44
N GLU A 55 1.02 4.31 4.63
CA GLU A 55 -0.24 4.99 4.29
C GLU A 55 -1.17 5.14 5.50
N LEU A 56 -1.34 4.08 6.30
CA LEU A 56 -2.14 4.14 7.52
C LEU A 56 -1.60 5.18 8.51
N ARG A 57 -0.27 5.30 8.64
CA ARG A 57 0.36 6.35 9.44
C ARG A 57 0.08 7.75 8.90
N ARG A 58 0.13 7.95 7.58
CA ARG A 58 -0.19 9.24 6.95
C ARG A 58 -1.63 9.65 7.23
N GLN A 59 -2.58 8.72 7.07
CA GLN A 59 -4.00 8.98 7.32
C GLN A 59 -4.26 9.31 8.80
N GLY A 60 -3.68 8.55 9.74
CA GLY A 60 -3.79 8.86 11.16
C GLY A 60 -3.19 10.23 11.52
N GLY A 61 -2.06 10.60 10.90
CA GLY A 61 -1.47 11.93 11.03
C GLY A 61 -2.35 13.05 10.50
N LEU A 62 -2.99 12.84 9.34
CA LEU A 62 -3.94 13.79 8.76
C LEU A 62 -5.16 13.99 9.65
N LEU A 63 -5.74 12.89 10.17
CA LEU A 63 -6.87 12.96 11.09
C LEU A 63 -6.51 13.78 12.34
N LYS A 64 -5.36 13.50 12.97
CA LYS A 64 -4.85 14.27 14.10
C LYS A 64 -4.70 15.76 13.78
N HIS A 65 -4.19 16.08 12.58
CA HIS A 65 -4.01 17.45 12.13
C HIS A 65 -5.35 18.19 11.95
N LEU A 66 -6.35 17.54 11.33
CA LEU A 66 -7.67 18.11 11.12
C LEU A 66 -8.38 18.40 12.44
N VAL A 67 -8.27 17.50 13.41
CA VAL A 67 -8.78 17.71 14.78
C VAL A 67 -8.09 18.89 15.46
N ALA A 68 -6.76 18.97 15.39
CA ALA A 68 -6.00 20.06 15.99
C ALA A 68 -6.34 21.44 15.39
N ARG A 69 -6.79 21.49 14.13
CA ARG A 69 -7.23 22.72 13.47
C ARG A 69 -8.69 23.08 13.73
N GLY A 70 -9.44 22.26 14.47
CA GLY A 70 -10.88 22.44 14.68
C GLY A 70 -11.69 22.33 13.38
N ALA A 71 -11.12 21.69 12.34
CA ALA A 71 -11.80 21.49 11.06
C ALA A 71 -12.88 20.40 11.14
N LEU A 72 -12.85 19.60 12.20
CA LEU A 72 -13.83 18.57 12.52
C LEU A 72 -14.41 18.88 13.90
N ASP A 73 -15.72 18.80 14.03
CA ASP A 73 -16.35 18.79 15.34
C ASP A 73 -16.08 17.45 16.06
N ARG A 74 -16.46 17.38 17.35
CA ARG A 74 -16.24 16.19 18.17
C ARG A 74 -16.93 14.95 17.58
N HIS A 75 -18.14 15.10 17.06
CA HIS A 75 -18.92 13.98 16.54
C HIS A 75 -18.30 13.41 15.25
N ALA A 76 -17.93 14.28 14.31
CA ALA A 76 -17.24 13.92 13.08
C ALA A 76 -15.87 13.29 13.37
N THR A 77 -15.17 13.76 14.40
CA THR A 77 -13.90 13.17 14.85
C THR A 77 -14.08 11.74 15.35
N GLU A 78 -15.05 11.52 16.24
CA GLU A 78 -15.34 10.21 16.81
C GLU A 78 -15.78 9.22 15.72
N GLN A 79 -16.63 9.66 14.79
CA GLN A 79 -17.09 8.86 13.66
C GLN A 79 -15.94 8.50 12.71
N ALA A 80 -15.11 9.47 12.32
CA ALA A 80 -13.96 9.22 11.45
C ALA A 80 -12.95 8.25 12.09
N LEU A 81 -12.76 8.35 13.40
CA LEU A 81 -11.85 7.48 14.14
C LEU A 81 -12.41 6.05 14.30
N ALA A 82 -13.72 5.91 14.48
CA ALA A 82 -14.40 4.62 14.47
C ALA A 82 -14.29 3.92 13.11
N LEU A 83 -14.62 4.63 12.02
CA LEU A 83 -14.51 4.11 10.65
C LEU A 83 -13.06 3.73 10.31
N TRP A 84 -12.09 4.57 10.68
CA TRP A 84 -10.68 4.28 10.44
C TRP A 84 -10.23 3.01 11.17
N ARG A 85 -10.62 2.84 12.44
CA ARG A 85 -10.31 1.62 13.21
C ARG A 85 -10.95 0.38 12.58
N GLU A 86 -12.20 0.48 12.16
CA GLU A 86 -12.92 -0.61 11.49
C GLU A 86 -12.20 -1.05 10.20
N VAL A 87 -11.83 -0.09 9.34
CA VAL A 87 -11.10 -0.38 8.10
C VAL A 87 -9.73 -1.00 8.38
N VAL A 88 -8.99 -0.49 9.36
CA VAL A 88 -7.70 -1.07 9.76
C VAL A 88 -7.86 -2.51 10.24
N GLN A 89 -8.91 -2.79 11.02
CA GLN A 89 -9.22 -4.13 11.51
C GLN A 89 -9.56 -5.10 10.36
N GLN A 90 -10.42 -4.69 9.43
CA GLN A 90 -10.76 -5.47 8.23
C GLN A 90 -9.52 -5.77 7.38
N ILE A 91 -8.62 -4.79 7.23
CA ILE A 91 -7.36 -4.97 6.50
C ILE A 91 -6.44 -5.97 7.24
N ALA A 92 -6.35 -5.90 8.57
CA ALA A 92 -5.56 -6.83 9.36
C ALA A 92 -6.08 -8.27 9.22
N GLU A 93 -7.40 -8.46 9.28
CA GLU A 93 -8.06 -9.76 9.09
C GLU A 93 -7.84 -10.31 7.67
N ALA A 94 -8.01 -9.47 6.64
CA ALA A 94 -7.75 -9.86 5.26
C ALA A 94 -6.28 -10.19 4.99
N ALA A 95 -5.36 -9.49 5.65
CA ALA A 95 -3.93 -9.79 5.58
C ALA A 95 -3.60 -11.15 6.22
N HIS A 96 -4.17 -11.47 7.39
CA HIS A 96 -4.01 -12.77 8.01
C HIS A 96 -4.62 -13.91 7.19
N ALA A 97 -5.80 -13.72 6.60
CA ALA A 97 -6.42 -14.72 5.74
C ALA A 97 -5.59 -15.04 4.48
N ARG A 98 -4.92 -14.02 3.91
CA ARG A 98 -4.06 -14.16 2.73
C ARG A 98 -2.64 -14.65 3.04
N GLN A 99 -2.12 -14.43 4.25
CA GLN A 99 -0.84 -15.03 4.67
C GLN A 99 -0.88 -16.57 4.60
N ASN A 100 -2.03 -17.19 4.83
CA ASN A 100 -2.23 -18.63 4.68
C ASN A 100 -2.17 -19.13 3.22
N HIS A 101 -2.20 -18.23 2.23
CA HIS A 101 -2.17 -18.57 0.79
C HIS A 101 -0.84 -18.19 0.11
N CYS A 102 0.12 -17.60 0.85
CA CYS A 102 1.43 -17.20 0.34
C CYS A 102 2.57 -18.13 0.80
N ALA A 103 2.25 -19.37 1.20
CA ALA A 103 3.22 -20.43 1.50
C ALA A 103 3.42 -21.36 0.29
#